data_AF-A0A177QS07-F1
#
_entry.id   AF-A0A177QS07-F1
#
_cell.length_a   1.000
_cell.length_b   1.000
_cell.length_c   1.000
_cell.angle_alpha   90.00
_cell.angle_beta   90.00
_cell.angle_gamma   90.00
#
_symmetry.space_group_name_H-M   'P 1'
#
loop_
_entity.id
_entity.type
_entity.pdbx_description
1 polymer ?
#
loop_
_entity_poly.entity_id
_entity_poly.type
_entity_poly.pdbx_seq_one_letter_code
_entity_poly.pdbx_strand_id
1 'polypeptide(L)'
;LVAGAMSMAAGEYVSVHSQADTERADIERERRELKADDAGERKELAAIYVGRGLDAALAKQVADQLMAHDALGAHTRDELGISEALGARPIQAALASAASFAAGAAMPLLVTALAPEASLIALVSGTSLVFLALLGGLAARAGGASVTAGALRVTFWGALAMGLTAGVGALLGAA
;
A
#
# COMPACT_ATOMS: atom_id res chain seq x y z
N LEU A 1 2.92 15.57 15.61
CA LEU A 1 3.79 14.41 15.28
C LEU A 1 3.23 13.10 15.85
N VAL A 2 3.27 12.91 17.18
CA VAL A 2 2.91 11.64 17.83
C VAL A 2 1.52 11.15 17.44
N ALA A 3 0.49 11.99 17.57
CA ALA A 3 -0.88 11.62 17.19
C ALA A 3 -1.01 11.22 15.71
N GLY A 4 -0.33 11.93 14.81
CA GLY A 4 -0.31 11.61 13.38
C GLY A 4 0.38 10.27 13.09
N ALA A 5 1.56 10.04 13.66
CA ALA A 5 2.27 8.76 13.50
C ALA A 5 1.46 7.58 14.05
N MET A 6 0.80 7.74 15.21
CA MET A 6 -0.07 6.72 15.78
C MET A 6 -1.30 6.45 14.92
N SER A 7 -1.93 7.50 14.37
CA SER A 7 -3.06 7.36 13.45
C SER A 7 -2.67 6.60 12.18
N MET A 8 -1.50 6.91 11.60
CA MET A 8 -0.98 6.22 10.43
C MET A 8 -0.67 4.75 10.73
N ALA A 9 -0.01 4.47 11.87
CA ALA A 9 0.29 3.11 12.31
C ALA A 9 -0.97 2.27 12.53
N ALA A 10 -1.96 2.83 13.25
CA ALA A 10 -3.20 2.14 13.56
C ALA A 10 -4.03 1.89 12.30
N GLY A 11 -4.15 2.89 11.41
CA GLY A 11 -4.87 2.73 10.14
C GLY A 11 -4.25 1.65 9.27
N GLU A 12 -2.93 1.67 9.11
CA GLU A 12 -2.21 0.67 8.31
C GLU A 12 -2.29 -0.73 8.94
N TYR A 13 -2.12 -0.84 10.26
CA TYR A 13 -2.27 -2.10 10.98
C TYR A 13 -3.65 -2.71 10.74
N VAL A 14 -4.72 -1.94 10.97
CA VAL A 14 -6.10 -2.43 10.83
C VAL A 14 -6.40 -2.83 9.40
N SER A 15 -5.98 -2.01 8.42
CA SER A 15 -6.20 -2.30 7.00
C SER A 15 -5.50 -3.60 6.56
N VAL A 16 -4.20 -3.73 6.87
CA VAL A 16 -3.41 -4.90 6.47
C VAL A 16 -3.80 -6.13 7.28
N HIS A 17 -4.23 -5.98 8.53
CA HIS A 17 -4.75 -7.10 9.32
C HIS A 17 -6.08 -7.61 8.77
N SER A 18 -6.99 -6.70 8.39
CA SER A 18 -8.24 -7.09 7.72
C SER A 18 -7.96 -7.85 6.42
N GLN A 19 -6.96 -7.43 5.65
CA GLN A 19 -6.52 -8.19 4.48
C GLN A 19 -6.03 -9.59 4.87
N ALA A 20 -5.18 -9.70 5.90
CA ALA A 20 -4.68 -10.99 6.38
C ALA A 20 -5.81 -11.93 6.84
N ASP A 21 -6.85 -11.39 7.47
CA ASP A 21 -8.03 -12.16 7.89
C ASP A 21 -8.83 -12.67 6.68
N THR A 22 -9.02 -11.83 5.65
CA THR A 22 -9.64 -12.25 4.38
C THR A 22 -8.83 -13.34 3.68
N GLU A 23 -7.51 -13.15 3.55
CA GLU A 23 -6.62 -14.14 2.93
C GLU A 23 -6.68 -15.50 3.66
N ARG A 24 -6.70 -15.49 4.99
CA ARG A 24 -6.84 -16.72 5.80
C ARG A 24 -8.20 -17.39 5.61
N ALA A 25 -9.27 -16.60 5.54
CA ALA A 25 -10.62 -17.13 5.34
C ALA A 25 -10.77 -17.79 3.97
N ASP A 26 -10.21 -17.18 2.92
CA ASP A 26 -10.23 -17.72 1.57
C ASP A 26 -9.37 -18.99 1.45
N ILE A 27 -8.17 -19.01 2.03
CA ILE A 27 -7.32 -20.23 2.07
C ILE A 27 -8.02 -21.38 2.79
N GLU A 28 -8.75 -21.10 3.88
CA GLU A 28 -9.50 -22.13 4.59
C GLU A 28 -10.76 -22.57 3.82
N ARG A 29 -11.36 -21.69 3.02
CA ARG A 29 -12.45 -22.07 2.10
C ARG A 29 -11.93 -23.01 1.02
N GLU A 30 -10.84 -22.63 0.36
CA GLU A 30 -10.17 -23.41 -0.67
C GLU A 30 -9.78 -24.81 -0.17
N ARG A 31 -9.22 -24.87 1.04
CA ARG A 31 -8.89 -26.15 1.69
C ARG A 31 -10.10 -27.05 1.89
N ARG A 32 -11.30 -26.50 2.09
CA ARG A 32 -12.54 -27.28 2.21
C ARG A 32 -13.06 -27.71 0.84
N GLU A 33 -12.97 -26.84 -0.17
CA GLU A 33 -13.35 -27.09 -1.56
C GLU A 33 -12.52 -28.25 -2.15
N LEU A 34 -11.19 -28.19 -2.04
CA LEU A 34 -10.28 -29.28 -2.44
C LEU A 34 -10.58 -30.62 -1.76
N LYS A 35 -11.06 -30.61 -0.51
CA LYS A 35 -11.46 -31.83 0.20
C LYS A 35 -12.83 -32.35 -0.23
N ALA A 36 -13.71 -31.46 -0.65
CA ALA A 36 -15.08 -31.78 -1.02
C ALA A 36 -15.19 -32.24 -2.48
N ASP A 37 -14.45 -31.61 -3.40
CA ASP A 37 -14.52 -31.89 -4.85
C ASP A 37 -13.18 -31.66 -5.58
N ASP A 38 -12.17 -32.51 -5.34
CA ASP A 38 -10.88 -32.44 -6.06
C ASP A 38 -11.03 -32.47 -7.60
N ALA A 39 -12.04 -33.19 -8.10
CA ALA A 39 -12.28 -33.30 -9.54
C ALA A 39 -12.88 -32.01 -10.14
N GLY A 40 -13.71 -31.29 -9.36
CA GLY A 40 -14.20 -29.95 -9.65
C GLY A 40 -13.07 -28.94 -9.66
N GLU A 41 -12.29 -28.87 -8.58
CA GLU A 41 -11.17 -27.94 -8.42
C GLU A 41 -10.12 -28.09 -9.54
N ARG A 42 -9.86 -29.33 -9.96
CA ARG A 42 -8.97 -29.61 -11.10
C ARG A 42 -9.47 -29.04 -12.42
N LYS A 43 -10.79 -29.05 -12.64
CA LYS A 43 -11.39 -28.44 -13.84
C LYS A 43 -11.38 -26.92 -13.72
N GLU A 44 -11.58 -26.39 -12.53
CA GLU A 44 -11.51 -24.96 -12.25
C GLU A 44 -10.11 -24.40 -12.54
N LEU A 45 -9.06 -25.01 -11.98
CA LEU A 45 -7.69 -24.61 -12.24
C LEU A 45 -7.34 -24.70 -13.73
N ALA A 46 -7.76 -25.79 -14.41
CA ALA A 46 -7.58 -25.91 -15.85
C ALA A 46 -8.31 -24.78 -16.61
N ALA A 47 -9.53 -24.41 -16.20
CA ALA A 47 -10.28 -23.33 -16.82
C ALA A 47 -9.61 -21.96 -16.63
N ILE A 48 -9.01 -21.69 -15.46
CA ILE A 48 -8.19 -20.49 -15.20
C ILE A 48 -7.07 -20.41 -16.23
N TYR A 49 -6.36 -21.52 -16.44
CA TYR A 49 -5.25 -21.62 -17.38
C TYR A 49 -5.67 -21.49 -18.85
N VAL A 50 -6.85 -22.00 -19.23
CA VAL A 50 -7.45 -21.71 -20.54
C VAL A 50 -7.74 -20.22 -20.69
N GLY A 51 -8.32 -19.58 -19.67
CA GLY A 51 -8.58 -18.13 -19.67
C GLY A 51 -7.30 -17.29 -19.80
N ARG A 52 -6.16 -17.82 -19.35
CA ARG A 52 -4.83 -17.22 -19.52
C ARG A 52 -4.19 -17.49 -20.89
N GLY A 53 -4.82 -18.29 -21.76
CA GLY A 53 -4.42 -18.50 -23.14
C GLY A 53 -3.81 -19.87 -23.47
N LEU A 54 -3.85 -20.85 -22.54
CA LEU A 54 -3.46 -22.23 -22.86
C LEU A 54 -4.59 -22.95 -23.61
N ASP A 55 -4.25 -23.88 -24.50
CA ASP A 55 -5.24 -24.81 -25.03
C ASP A 55 -5.73 -25.77 -23.94
N ALA A 56 -6.92 -26.34 -24.13
CA ALA A 56 -7.56 -27.16 -23.11
C ALA A 56 -6.76 -28.42 -22.73
N ALA A 57 -6.02 -29.01 -23.66
CA ALA A 57 -5.23 -30.21 -23.38
C ALA A 57 -4.02 -29.86 -22.51
N LEU A 58 -3.31 -28.78 -22.84
CA LEU A 58 -2.18 -28.29 -22.06
C LEU A 58 -2.62 -27.75 -20.69
N ALA A 59 -3.70 -26.98 -20.63
CA ALA A 59 -4.23 -26.45 -19.37
C ALA A 59 -4.59 -27.57 -18.39
N LYS A 60 -5.20 -28.66 -18.88
CA LYS A 60 -5.46 -29.85 -18.08
C LYS A 60 -4.16 -30.47 -17.54
N GLN A 61 -3.14 -30.62 -18.38
CA GLN A 61 -1.85 -31.17 -17.95
C GLN A 61 -1.14 -30.29 -16.91
N VAL A 62 -1.27 -28.97 -17.04
CA VAL A 62 -0.74 -28.00 -16.07
C VAL A 62 -1.47 -28.14 -14.73
N ALA A 63 -2.80 -28.09 -14.74
CA ALA A 63 -3.60 -28.28 -13.52
C ALA A 63 -3.28 -29.63 -12.85
N ASP A 64 -3.17 -30.70 -13.65
CA ASP A 64 -2.85 -32.04 -13.14
C ASP A 64 -1.52 -32.09 -12.39
N GLN A 65 -0.48 -31.49 -12.95
CA GLN A 65 0.86 -31.48 -12.37
C GLN A 65 0.98 -30.53 -11.18
N LEU A 66 0.38 -29.34 -11.25
CA LEU A 66 0.43 -28.36 -10.16
C LEU A 66 -0.34 -28.88 -8.94
N MET A 67 -1.53 -29.46 -9.12
CA MET A 67 -2.28 -30.04 -8.02
C MET A 67 -1.59 -31.25 -7.40
N ALA A 68 -0.87 -32.05 -8.20
CA ALA A 68 -0.11 -33.18 -7.68
C ALA A 68 1.09 -32.74 -6.83
N HIS A 69 1.68 -31.58 -7.11
CA HIS A 69 2.77 -31.02 -6.32
C HIS A 69 2.25 -30.30 -5.06
N ASP A 70 1.31 -29.36 -5.24
CA ASP A 70 0.70 -28.58 -4.16
C ASP A 70 -0.62 -27.96 -4.62
N ALA A 71 -1.73 -28.69 -4.45
CA ALA A 71 -3.06 -28.21 -4.86
C ALA A 71 -3.49 -26.93 -4.15
N LEU A 72 -3.30 -26.85 -2.83
CA LEU A 72 -3.68 -25.66 -2.08
C LEU A 72 -2.83 -24.46 -2.49
N GLY A 73 -1.51 -24.63 -2.66
CA GLY A 73 -0.64 -23.55 -3.12
C GLY A 73 -0.94 -23.13 -4.56
N ALA A 74 -1.29 -24.07 -5.44
CA ALA A 74 -1.69 -23.77 -6.82
C ALA A 74 -2.95 -22.90 -6.85
N HIS A 75 -4.03 -23.29 -6.17
CA HIS A 75 -5.25 -22.48 -6.11
C HIS A 75 -5.04 -21.16 -5.36
N THR A 76 -4.35 -21.18 -4.21
CA THR A 76 -4.03 -19.95 -3.46
C THR A 76 -3.29 -18.93 -4.33
N ARG A 77 -2.39 -19.37 -5.20
CA ARG A 77 -1.64 -18.50 -6.10
C ARG A 77 -2.41 -18.13 -7.37
N ASP A 78 -2.98 -19.11 -8.05
CA ASP A 78 -3.49 -18.95 -9.41
C ASP A 78 -4.97 -18.55 -9.45
N GLU A 79 -5.73 -18.88 -8.43
CA GLU A 79 -7.13 -18.48 -8.27
C GLU A 79 -7.26 -17.28 -7.34
N LEU A 80 -6.72 -17.37 -6.12
CA LEU A 80 -6.87 -16.31 -5.11
C LEU A 80 -5.86 -15.16 -5.27
N GLY A 81 -4.79 -15.35 -6.05
CA GLY A 81 -3.74 -14.35 -6.22
C GLY A 81 -2.87 -14.12 -4.98
N ILE A 82 -2.99 -14.99 -3.97
CA ILE A 82 -2.25 -14.90 -2.71
C ILE A 82 -0.90 -15.60 -2.88
N SER A 83 0.19 -14.91 -2.53
CA SER A 83 1.54 -15.48 -2.59
C SER A 83 2.36 -15.09 -1.35
N GLU A 84 3.29 -15.95 -0.94
CA GLU A 84 4.15 -15.71 0.22
C GLU A 84 4.93 -14.39 0.15
N ALA A 85 5.37 -14.01 -1.05
CA ALA A 85 6.14 -12.79 -1.26
C ALA A 85 5.31 -11.51 -1.04
N LEU A 86 3.99 -11.59 -1.20
CA LEU A 86 3.06 -10.46 -1.13
C LEU A 86 2.08 -10.56 0.04
N GLY A 87 2.23 -11.58 0.90
CA GLY A 87 1.33 -11.81 2.03
C GLY A 87 1.27 -10.60 2.97
N ALA A 88 0.09 -10.37 3.54
CA ALA A 88 -0.15 -9.25 4.45
C ALA A 88 0.78 -9.30 5.68
N ARG A 89 1.49 -8.19 5.97
CA ARG A 89 2.40 -8.05 7.13
C ARG A 89 2.01 -6.85 8.00
N PRO A 90 0.98 -6.97 8.86
CA PRO A 90 0.37 -5.83 9.54
C PRO A 90 1.33 -5.00 10.41
N ILE A 91 2.16 -5.68 11.21
CA ILE A 91 3.11 -5.01 12.11
C ILE A 91 4.19 -4.27 11.31
N GLN A 92 4.71 -4.90 10.25
CA GLN A 92 5.72 -4.29 9.41
C GLN A 92 5.16 -3.05 8.70
N ALA A 93 3.95 -3.13 8.15
CA ALA A 93 3.29 -2.02 7.48
C ALA A 93 3.03 -0.86 8.46
N ALA A 94 2.50 -1.15 9.64
CA ALA A 94 2.23 -0.16 10.69
C ALA A 94 3.49 0.60 11.13
N LEU A 95 4.58 -0.13 11.42
CA LEU A 95 5.84 0.46 11.85
C LEU A 95 6.50 1.27 10.72
N ALA A 96 6.47 0.76 9.48
CA ALA A 96 6.97 1.48 8.32
C ALA A 96 6.20 2.78 8.08
N SER A 97 4.87 2.76 8.23
CA SER A 97 4.01 3.93 8.10
C SER A 97 4.28 4.97 9.20
N ALA A 98 4.37 4.54 10.46
CA ALA A 98 4.71 5.38 11.60
C ALA A 98 6.08 6.06 11.42
N ALA A 99 7.11 5.28 11.07
CA ALA A 99 8.46 5.76 10.86
C ALA A 99 8.55 6.73 9.68
N SER A 100 7.87 6.43 8.58
CA SER A 100 7.82 7.31 7.39
C SER A 100 7.15 8.63 7.70
N PHE A 101 6.03 8.61 8.43
CA PHE A 101 5.36 9.84 8.88
C PHE A 101 6.27 10.67 9.80
N ALA A 102 6.94 10.01 10.74
CA ALA A 102 7.86 10.68 11.65
C ALA A 102 9.04 11.33 10.92
N ALA A 103 9.65 10.61 9.97
CA ALA A 103 10.72 11.12 9.13
C ALA A 103 10.25 12.30 8.24
N GLY A 104 9.06 12.19 7.65
CA GLY A 104 8.47 13.26 6.83
C GLY A 104 8.21 14.55 7.61
N ALA A 105 7.80 14.42 8.88
CA ALA A 105 7.52 15.55 9.76
C ALA A 105 8.79 16.16 10.41
N ALA A 106 9.95 15.49 10.33
CA ALA A 106 11.17 15.97 10.96
C ALA A 106 11.64 17.31 10.39
N MET A 107 11.57 17.49 9.06
CA MET A 107 12.04 18.71 8.41
C MET A 107 11.18 19.93 8.80
N PRO A 108 9.83 19.92 8.67
CA PRO A 108 9.01 21.05 9.09
C PRO A 108 9.21 21.40 10.57
N LEU A 109 9.31 20.40 11.46
CA LEU A 109 9.55 20.62 12.90
C LEU A 109 10.91 21.28 13.18
N LEU A 110 11.95 20.85 12.46
CA LEU A 110 13.27 21.44 12.58
C LEU A 110 13.27 22.90 12.12
N VAL A 111 12.56 23.22 11.03
CA VAL A 111 12.41 24.61 10.57
C VAL A 111 11.61 25.42 11.59
N THR A 112 10.53 24.87 12.15
CA THR A 112 9.75 25.55 13.20
C THR A 112 10.59 25.87 14.43
N ALA A 113 11.52 24.99 14.83
CA ALA A 113 12.36 25.21 16.00
C ALA A 113 13.44 26.29 15.80
N LEU A 114 13.84 26.56 14.55
CA LEU A 114 14.99 27.43 14.22
C LEU A 114 14.59 28.75 13.55
N ALA A 115 13.42 28.81 12.91
CA ALA A 115 13.02 29.95 12.11
C ALA A 115 12.56 31.15 12.98
N PRO A 116 12.94 32.39 12.62
CA PRO A 116 12.38 33.59 13.25
C PRO A 116 10.87 33.71 13.01
N GLU A 117 10.14 34.17 14.01
CA GLU A 117 8.68 34.31 14.01
C GLU A 117 8.14 35.06 12.78
N ALA A 118 8.78 36.18 12.43
CA ALA A 118 8.40 37.00 11.27
C ALA A 118 8.45 36.27 9.92
N SER A 119 9.22 35.18 9.82
CA SER A 119 9.42 34.39 8.59
C SER A 119 8.96 32.95 8.71
N LEU A 120 8.39 32.57 9.85
CA LEU A 120 8.09 31.18 10.23
C LEU A 120 7.19 30.51 9.20
N ILE A 121 6.05 31.13 8.87
CA ILE A 121 5.06 30.57 7.93
C ILE A 121 5.68 30.37 6.54
N ALA A 122 6.40 31.37 6.05
CA ALA A 122 7.02 31.34 4.72
C ALA A 122 8.12 30.27 4.65
N LEU A 123 8.99 30.20 5.67
CA LEU A 123 10.08 29.21 5.72
C LEU A 123 9.54 27.79 5.84
N VAL A 124 8.63 27.52 6.79
CA VAL A 124 8.06 26.19 6.98
C VAL A 124 7.32 25.73 5.73
N SER A 125 6.50 26.59 5.12
CA SER A 125 5.76 26.24 3.90
C SER A 125 6.70 25.99 2.72
N GLY A 126 7.63 26.92 2.48
CA GLY A 126 8.57 26.83 1.36
C GLY A 126 9.47 25.59 1.44
N THR A 127 10.08 25.34 2.59
CA THR A 127 10.94 24.16 2.77
C THR A 127 10.14 22.87 2.68
N SER A 128 8.91 22.84 3.23
CA SER A 128 8.02 21.67 3.14
C SER A 128 7.66 21.32 1.71
N LEU A 129 7.34 22.30 0.88
CA LEU A 129 7.01 22.06 -0.53
C LEU A 129 8.22 21.51 -1.31
N VAL A 130 9.42 22.05 -1.05
CA VAL A 130 10.66 21.52 -1.64
C VAL A 130 10.90 20.08 -1.18
N PHE A 131 10.77 19.81 0.13
CA PHE A 131 10.98 18.48 0.68
C PHE A 131 9.95 17.47 0.14
N LEU A 132 8.68 17.87 0.03
CA LEU A 132 7.63 17.07 -0.59
C LEU A 132 7.90 16.79 -2.08
N ALA A 133 8.44 17.75 -2.83
CA ALA A 133 8.84 17.54 -4.22
C ALA A 133 9.95 16.47 -4.30
N LEU A 134 10.95 16.55 -3.42
CA LEU A 134 12.04 15.57 -3.35
C LEU A 134 11.53 14.19 -2.97
N LEU A 135 10.68 14.08 -1.94
CA LEU A 135 10.09 12.81 -1.52
C LEU A 135 9.18 12.22 -2.60
N GLY A 136 8.36 13.03 -3.26
CA GLY A 136 7.50 12.60 -4.36
C GLY A 136 8.29 12.12 -5.57
N GLY A 137 9.38 12.80 -5.91
CA GLY A 137 10.30 12.38 -6.95
C GLY A 137 11.03 11.07 -6.62
N LEU A 138 11.50 10.93 -5.37
CA LEU A 138 12.16 9.71 -4.88
C LEU A 138 11.20 8.52 -4.89
N ALA A 139 9.96 8.71 -4.39
CA ALA A 139 8.93 7.68 -4.39
C ALA A 139 8.57 7.24 -5.81
N ALA A 140 8.42 8.18 -6.75
CA ALA A 140 8.18 7.85 -8.15
C ALA A 140 9.33 7.08 -8.77
N ARG A 141 10.58 7.48 -8.52
CA ARG A 141 11.76 6.74 -8.98
C ARG A 141 11.80 5.32 -8.42
N ALA A 142 11.54 5.15 -7.12
CA ALA A 142 11.51 3.84 -6.48
C ALA A 142 10.40 2.93 -7.06
N GLY A 143 9.26 3.51 -7.42
CA GLY A 143 8.15 2.82 -8.07
C GLY A 143 8.23 2.67 -9.60
N GLY A 144 9.35 3.07 -10.24
CA GLY A 144 9.52 2.98 -11.69
C GLY A 144 8.67 3.98 -12.50
N ALA A 145 8.14 5.02 -11.87
CA ALA A 145 7.33 6.06 -12.50
C ALA A 145 8.15 7.33 -12.82
N SER A 146 7.56 8.27 -13.56
CA SER A 146 8.22 9.55 -13.88
C SER A 146 8.39 10.43 -12.65
N VAL A 147 9.65 10.82 -12.39
CA VAL A 147 10.05 11.64 -11.23
C VAL A 147 9.29 12.96 -11.19
N THR A 148 9.15 13.62 -12.34
CA THR A 148 8.47 14.91 -12.46
C THR A 148 6.99 14.82 -12.11
N ALA A 149 6.28 13.80 -12.59
CA ALA A 149 4.86 13.61 -12.24
C ALA A 149 4.70 13.26 -10.76
N GLY A 150 5.61 12.45 -10.20
CA GLY A 150 5.65 12.14 -8.78
C GLY A 150 5.82 13.38 -7.90
N ALA A 151 6.83 14.19 -8.20
CA ALA A 151 7.10 15.44 -7.50
C ALA A 151 5.90 16.40 -7.60
N LEU A 152 5.39 16.65 -8.81
CA LEU A 152 4.25 17.55 -9.02
C LEU A 152 3.00 17.09 -8.26
N ARG A 153 2.68 15.78 -8.31
CA ARG A 153 1.52 15.22 -7.61
C ARG A 153 1.62 15.44 -6.10
N VAL A 154 2.76 15.13 -5.49
CA VAL A 154 2.94 15.26 -4.03
C VAL A 154 2.99 16.73 -3.61
N THR A 155 3.72 17.57 -4.34
CA THR A 155 3.80 19.01 -4.05
C THR A 155 2.44 19.70 -4.22
N PHE A 156 1.66 19.36 -5.25
CA PHE A 156 0.32 19.92 -5.47
C PHE A 156 -0.62 19.62 -4.31
N TRP A 157 -0.76 18.34 -3.92
CA TRP A 157 -1.64 17.96 -2.81
C TRP A 157 -1.14 18.50 -1.46
N GLY A 158 0.18 18.59 -1.28
CA GLY A 158 0.77 19.26 -0.12
C GLY A 158 0.43 20.74 -0.04
N ALA A 159 0.61 21.49 -1.15
CA ALA A 159 0.30 22.91 -1.23
C ALA A 159 -1.20 23.17 -1.01
N LEU A 160 -2.07 22.34 -1.59
CA LEU A 160 -3.50 22.44 -1.40
C LEU A 160 -3.90 22.22 0.06
N ALA A 161 -3.38 21.16 0.70
CA ALA A 161 -3.65 20.89 2.11
C ALA A 161 -3.18 22.05 3.02
N MET A 162 -1.99 22.59 2.76
CA MET A 162 -1.46 23.76 3.48
C MET A 162 -2.36 24.99 3.30
N GLY A 163 -2.76 25.29 2.05
CA GLY A 163 -3.63 26.42 1.74
C GLY A 163 -5.01 26.31 2.39
N LEU A 164 -5.62 25.12 2.37
CA LEU A 164 -6.90 24.88 3.04
C LEU A 164 -6.77 25.04 4.56
N THR A 165 -5.72 24.50 5.17
CA THR A 165 -5.49 24.63 6.62
C THR A 165 -5.28 26.08 7.04
N ALA A 166 -4.48 26.83 6.27
CA ALA A 166 -4.29 28.26 6.49
C ALA A 166 -5.60 29.05 6.31
N GLY A 167 -6.40 28.72 5.29
CA GLY A 167 -7.70 29.34 5.04
C GLY A 167 -8.69 29.13 6.18
N VAL A 168 -8.77 27.91 6.73
CA VAL A 168 -9.58 27.63 7.92
C VAL A 168 -9.07 28.42 9.14
N GLY A 169 -7.75 28.47 9.34
CA GLY A 169 -7.15 29.27 10.42
C GLY A 169 -7.52 30.75 10.33
N ALA A 170 -7.46 31.33 9.12
CA ALA A 170 -7.83 32.71 8.87
C ALA A 170 -9.33 32.99 9.13
N LEU A 171 -10.21 32.08 8.70
CA LEU A 171 -11.66 32.21 8.92
C LEU A 171 -12.05 32.15 10.40
N LEU A 172 -11.30 31.38 11.20
CA LEU A 172 -11.55 31.21 12.63
C LEU A 172 -10.79 32.22 13.50
N GLY A 173 -10.02 33.14 12.90
CA GLY A 173 -9.24 34.16 13.62
C GLY A 173 -8.04 33.59 14.38
N ALA A 174 -7.51 32.44 13.94
CA ALA A 174 -6.38 31.73 14.54
C ALA A 174 -5.07 31.89 13.72
N ALA A 175 -5.05 32.81 12.76
CA ALA A 175 -3.93 33.07 11.85
C ALA A 175 -3.11 34.30 12.25
#